data_AF-A0A7R7J963-F1
#
_entry.id   AF-A0A7R7J963-F1
#
_cell.length_a   1.000
_cell.length_b   1.000
_cell.length_c   1.000
_cell.angle_alpha   90.00
_cell.angle_beta   90.00
_cell.angle_gamma   90.00
#
_symmetry.space_group_name_H-M   'P 1'
#
loop_
_entity.id
_entity.type
_entity.pdbx_description
1 polymer ?
#
loop_
_entity_poly.entity_id
_entity_poly.type
_entity_poly.pdbx_seq_one_letter_code
_entity_poly.pdbx_strand_id
1 'polypeptide(L)'
;MHAMKRSIIADIVAVAAIALLITTTFYWIEARKEVIYLCDNFTPGVSKKSVLRQLDTANLLIWDTTFIANGSKIEAYSPLHLGYMQCSVQFNKQDIVVFSIVE
;
A
#
# COMPACT_ATOMS: atom_id res chain seq x y z
N MET A 1 33.62 28.15 -26.51
CA MET A 1 33.15 26.77 -26.31
C MET A 1 33.67 26.31 -24.95
N HIS A 2 32.89 26.45 -23.88
CA HIS A 2 33.35 26.05 -22.54
C HIS A 2 33.52 24.54 -22.53
N ALA A 3 34.77 24.09 -22.48
CA ALA A 3 35.10 22.68 -22.28
C ALA A 3 34.46 22.25 -20.96
N MET A 4 33.45 21.37 -21.03
CA MET A 4 32.89 20.72 -19.86
C MET A 4 34.02 19.97 -19.15
N LYS A 5 34.55 20.52 -18.06
CA LYS A 5 35.26 19.73 -17.06
C LYS A 5 34.22 18.83 -16.44
N ARG A 6 34.09 17.61 -16.97
CA ARG A 6 33.21 16.57 -16.41
C ARG A 6 33.64 16.34 -14.96
N SER A 7 32.83 16.82 -14.02
CA SER A 7 33.14 16.71 -12.60
C SER A 7 32.78 15.31 -12.14
N ILE A 8 33.77 14.52 -11.72
CA ILE A 8 33.55 13.16 -11.18
C ILE A 8 32.54 13.19 -10.03
N ILE A 9 32.52 14.27 -9.25
CA ILE A 9 31.54 14.48 -8.17
C ILE A 9 30.12 14.58 -8.73
N ALA A 10 29.93 15.30 -9.86
CA ALA A 10 28.62 15.40 -10.50
C ALA A 10 28.15 14.05 -11.06
N ASP A 11 29.07 13.26 -11.64
CA ASP A 11 28.75 11.90 -12.11
C ASP A 11 28.37 10.97 -10.93
N ILE A 12 29.09 11.03 -9.80
CA ILE A 12 28.77 10.25 -8.58
C ILE A 12 27.40 10.65 -8.01
N VAL A 13 27.12 11.94 -7.91
CA VAL A 13 25.84 12.45 -7.42
C VAL A 13 24.70 12.01 -8.34
N ALA A 14 24.91 12.05 -9.66
CA ALA A 14 23.92 11.59 -10.62
C ALA A 14 23.62 10.09 -10.46
N VAL A 15 24.64 9.25 -10.31
CA VAL A 15 24.47 7.80 -10.08
C VAL A 15 23.73 7.53 -8.77
N ALA A 16 24.10 8.22 -7.68
CA ALA A 16 23.41 8.08 -6.39
C ALA A 16 21.94 8.50 -6.48
N ALA A 17 21.64 9.61 -7.16
CA ALA A 17 20.27 10.06 -7.38
C ALA A 17 19.45 9.04 -8.20
N ILE A 18 20.04 8.48 -9.26
CA ILE A 18 19.38 7.43 -10.07
C ILE A 18 19.10 6.19 -9.23
N ALA A 19 20.07 5.72 -8.44
CA ALA A 19 19.88 4.55 -7.56
C ALA A 19 18.75 4.78 -6.55
N LEU A 20 18.66 5.99 -5.99
CA LEU A 20 17.61 6.36 -5.04
C LEU A 20 16.23 6.43 -5.71
N LEU A 21 16.16 6.94 -6.94
CA LEU A 21 14.92 6.94 -7.73
C LEU A 21 14.45 5.53 -8.07
N ILE A 22 15.37 4.65 -8.47
CA ILE A 22 15.07 3.25 -8.80
C ILE A 22 14.50 2.56 -7.56
N THR A 23 15.21 2.59 -6.44
CA THR A 23 14.75 1.94 -5.19
C THR A 23 13.39 2.45 -4.74
N THR A 24 13.19 3.77 -4.72
CA THR A 24 11.90 4.39 -4.37
C THR A 24 10.78 3.90 -5.29
N THR A 25 11.03 3.82 -6.60
CA THR A 25 10.03 3.36 -7.57
C THR A 25 9.68 1.87 -7.36
N PHE A 26 10.68 1.03 -7.08
CA PHE A 26 10.45 -0.38 -6.78
C PHE A 26 9.58 -0.57 -5.54
N TYR A 27 9.91 0.12 -4.43
CA TYR A 27 9.10 0.07 -3.20
C TYR A 27 7.68 0.59 -3.43
N TRP A 28 7.52 1.63 -4.26
CA TRP A 28 6.20 2.15 -4.63
C TRP A 28 5.36 1.15 -5.42
N ILE A 29 5.97 0.40 -6.35
CA ILE A 29 5.28 -0.63 -7.14
C ILE A 29 4.89 -1.82 -6.26
N GLU A 30 5.79 -2.30 -5.40
CA GLU A 30 5.51 -3.44 -4.51
C GLU A 30 4.40 -3.10 -3.51
N ALA A 31 4.42 -1.91 -2.90
CA ALA A 31 3.36 -1.46 -2.02
C ALA A 31 1.97 -1.43 -2.70
N ARG A 32 1.91 -0.96 -3.97
CA ARG A 32 0.66 -0.98 -4.73
C ARG A 32 0.15 -2.39 -5.00
N LYS A 33 1.04 -3.30 -5.39
CA LYS A 33 0.67 -4.70 -5.63
C LYS A 33 0.14 -5.35 -4.35
N GLU A 34 0.76 -5.08 -3.22
CA GLU A 34 0.34 -5.64 -1.92
C GLU A 34 -1.07 -5.18 -1.55
N VAL A 35 -1.38 -3.87 -1.69
CA VAL A 35 -2.73 -3.33 -1.43
C VAL A 35 -3.78 -3.94 -2.36
N ILE A 36 -3.49 -4.02 -3.67
CA ILE A 36 -4.42 -4.60 -4.64
C ILE A 36 -4.66 -6.08 -4.34
N TYR A 37 -3.60 -6.85 -4.12
CA TYR A 37 -3.67 -8.29 -3.86
C TYR A 37 -4.47 -8.61 -2.60
N LEU A 38 -4.26 -7.85 -1.51
CA LEU A 38 -5.04 -7.99 -0.29
C LEU A 38 -6.52 -7.68 -0.53
N CYS A 39 -6.83 -6.59 -1.23
CA CYS A 39 -8.20 -6.18 -1.46
C CYS A 39 -9.00 -7.19 -2.30
N ASP A 40 -8.36 -7.76 -3.32
CA ASP A 40 -8.94 -8.80 -4.17
C ASP A 40 -9.19 -10.10 -3.39
N ASN A 41 -8.37 -10.41 -2.38
CA ASN A 41 -8.53 -11.61 -1.56
C ASN A 41 -9.68 -11.50 -0.54
N PHE A 42 -10.16 -10.29 -0.24
CA PHE A 42 -11.25 -10.04 0.70
C PHE A 42 -12.62 -10.13 0.01
N THR A 43 -12.95 -11.33 -0.44
CA THR A 43 -14.24 -11.61 -1.09
C THR A 43 -15.41 -11.67 -0.08
N PRO A 44 -16.65 -11.42 -0.52
CA PRO A 44 -17.82 -11.52 0.34
C PRO A 44 -17.95 -12.91 0.97
N GLY A 45 -18.23 -12.97 2.27
CA GLY A 45 -18.32 -14.23 3.02
C GLY A 45 -17.06 -14.60 3.83
N VAL A 46 -15.94 -13.90 3.63
CA VAL A 46 -14.74 -14.06 4.47
C VAL A 46 -14.99 -13.48 5.87
N SER A 47 -14.49 -14.15 6.91
CA SER A 47 -14.60 -13.64 8.29
C SER A 47 -13.59 -12.54 8.58
N LYS A 48 -13.98 -11.57 9.42
CA LYS A 48 -13.09 -10.48 9.88
C LYS A 48 -11.79 -10.97 10.49
N LYS A 49 -11.83 -12.07 11.25
CA LYS A 49 -10.63 -12.70 11.81
C LYS A 49 -9.63 -13.15 10.73
N SER A 50 -10.14 -13.67 9.61
CA SER A 50 -9.28 -14.05 8.47
C SER A 50 -8.66 -12.83 7.79
N VAL A 51 -9.43 -11.74 7.67
CA VAL A 51 -8.95 -10.47 7.12
C VAL A 51 -7.84 -9.89 8.01
N LEU A 52 -8.09 -9.76 9.31
CA LEU A 52 -7.11 -9.24 10.27
C LEU A 52 -5.80 -10.05 10.26
N ARG A 53 -5.91 -11.38 10.23
CA ARG A 53 -4.72 -12.24 10.14
C ARG A 53 -3.87 -11.97 8.89
N GLN A 54 -4.50 -11.64 7.77
CA GLN A 54 -3.78 -11.33 6.53
C GLN A 54 -3.20 -9.91 6.56
N LEU A 55 -3.92 -8.97 7.14
CA LEU A 55 -3.42 -7.61 7.36
C LEU A 55 -2.22 -7.60 8.30
N ASP A 56 -2.21 -8.43 9.35
CA ASP A 56 -1.09 -8.56 10.29
C ASP A 56 0.17 -9.19 9.65
N THR A 57 0.02 -9.92 8.54
CA THR A 57 1.18 -10.48 7.80
C THR A 57 1.80 -9.51 6.80
N ALA A 58 1.12 -8.40 6.53
CA ALA A 58 1.57 -7.43 5.56
C ALA A 58 2.62 -6.49 6.16
N ASN A 59 3.65 -6.16 5.38
CA ASN A 59 4.82 -5.44 5.92
C ASN A 59 4.86 -3.96 5.54
N LEU A 60 4.15 -3.56 4.48
CA LEU A 60 4.22 -2.19 3.95
C LEU A 60 2.93 -1.40 4.14
N LEU A 61 1.98 -1.91 4.90
CA LEU A 61 0.66 -1.33 5.05
C LEU A 61 0.19 -1.26 6.49
N ILE A 62 -0.60 -0.24 6.72
CA ILE A 62 -1.23 0.11 8.00
C ILE A 62 -2.72 -0.05 7.79
N TRP A 63 -3.43 -0.44 8.83
CA TRP A 63 -4.87 -0.58 8.77
C TRP A 63 -5.53 0.03 10.01
N ASP A 64 -6.70 0.61 9.80
CA ASP A 64 -7.54 1.18 10.83
C ASP A 64 -8.94 0.58 10.76
N THR A 65 -9.59 0.41 11.92
CA THR A 65 -10.98 -0.06 12.00
C THR A 65 -11.89 1.07 12.43
N THR A 66 -12.93 1.33 11.64
CA THR A 66 -13.99 2.28 11.97
C THR A 66 -15.33 1.55 12.13
N PHE A 67 -16.12 1.94 13.12
CA PHE A 67 -17.45 1.36 13.33
C PHE A 67 -18.51 2.17 12.57
N ILE A 68 -19.37 1.47 11.83
CA ILE A 68 -20.43 2.07 11.00
C ILE A 68 -21.79 1.50 11.40
N ALA A 69 -22.89 2.16 11.05
CA ALA A 69 -24.24 1.76 11.47
C ALA A 69 -24.61 0.29 11.12
N ASN A 70 -24.03 -0.25 10.05
CA ASN A 70 -24.28 -1.60 9.54
C ASN A 70 -23.20 -2.64 9.92
N GLY A 71 -22.23 -2.29 10.76
CA GLY A 71 -21.16 -3.19 11.19
C GLY A 71 -19.85 -2.46 11.42
N SER A 72 -18.81 -2.86 10.71
CA SER A 72 -17.50 -2.19 10.77
C SER A 72 -16.87 -2.06 9.39
N LYS A 73 -15.95 -1.11 9.24
CA LYS A 73 -15.13 -0.89 8.05
C LYS A 73 -13.67 -1.00 8.48
N ILE A 74 -12.85 -1.68 7.69
CA ILE A 74 -11.39 -1.63 7.82
C ILE A 74 -10.84 -0.89 6.61
N GLU A 75 -9.98 0.08 6.85
CA GLU A 75 -9.25 0.81 5.82
C GLU A 75 -7.78 0.44 5.92
N ALA A 76 -7.25 -0.22 4.90
CA ALA A 76 -5.85 -0.61 4.81
C ALA A 76 -5.15 0.23 3.74
N TYR A 77 -4.09 0.93 4.10
CA TYR A 77 -3.35 1.81 3.21
C TYR A 77 -1.84 1.65 3.43
N SER A 78 -1.04 1.85 2.38
CA SER A 78 0.42 1.90 2.50
C SER A 78 0.94 3.34 2.61
N PRO A 79 1.72 3.67 3.65
CA PRO A 79 2.38 4.97 3.77
C PRO A 79 3.28 5.30 2.57
N LEU A 80 3.80 4.28 1.90
CA LEU A 80 4.71 4.43 0.77
C LEU A 80 4.05 5.08 -0.45
N HIS A 81 2.73 4.98 -0.60
CA HIS A 81 1.99 5.70 -1.64
C HIS A 81 1.31 6.97 -1.12
N LEU A 82 1.73 7.52 0.03
CA LEU A 82 1.17 8.75 0.61
C LEU A 82 -0.36 8.73 0.80
N GLY A 83 -0.97 7.56 1.04
CA GLY A 83 -2.42 7.44 1.21
C GLY A 83 -3.25 7.51 -0.09
N TYR A 84 -2.63 7.61 -1.28
CA TYR A 84 -3.35 7.63 -2.56
C TYR A 84 -4.12 6.37 -2.95
N MET A 85 -3.91 5.24 -2.27
CA MET A 85 -4.55 3.96 -2.61
C MET A 85 -4.90 3.22 -1.32
N GLN A 86 -6.17 3.03 -1.04
CA GLN A 86 -6.59 2.35 0.18
C GLN A 86 -7.55 1.22 -0.14
N CYS A 87 -7.38 0.09 0.51
CA CYS A 87 -8.36 -0.98 0.49
C CYS A 87 -9.36 -0.76 1.62
N SER A 88 -10.62 -0.49 1.24
CA SER A 88 -11.74 -0.41 2.16
C SER A 88 -12.49 -1.73 2.17
N VAL A 89 -12.55 -2.39 3.32
CA VAL A 89 -13.30 -3.64 3.53
C VAL A 89 -14.47 -3.37 4.48
N GLN A 90 -15.70 -3.64 4.05
CA GLN A 90 -16.87 -3.50 4.90
C GLN A 90 -17.35 -4.84 5.43
N PHE A 91 -17.71 -4.85 6.71
CA PHE A 91 -18.21 -5.99 7.45
C PHE A 91 -19.64 -5.74 7.93
N ASN A 92 -20.46 -6.79 7.90
CA ASN A 92 -21.78 -6.78 8.51
C ASN A 92 -21.71 -6.94 10.04
N LYS A 93 -22.86 -6.97 10.71
CA LYS A 93 -22.98 -7.17 12.16
C LYS A 93 -22.51 -8.55 12.65
N GLN A 94 -22.30 -9.51 11.76
CA GLN A 94 -21.77 -10.84 12.06
C GLN A 94 -20.27 -10.95 11.79
N ASP A 95 -19.58 -9.81 11.58
CA ASP A 95 -18.16 -9.75 11.26
C ASP A 95 -17.78 -10.54 9.98
N ILE A 96 -18.65 -10.49 8.97
CA ILE A 96 -18.43 -11.09 7.64
C ILE A 96 -18.26 -9.99 6.60
N VAL A 97 -17.30 -10.15 5.71
CA VAL A 97 -17.06 -9.24 4.58
C VAL A 97 -18.30 -9.19 3.70
N VAL A 98 -18.80 -7.98 3.46
CA VAL A 98 -19.91 -7.69 2.53
C VAL A 98 -19.34 -7.29 1.17
N PHE A 99 -18.32 -6.43 1.17
CA PHE A 99 -17.56 -6.03 -0.01
C PHE A 99 -16.20 -5.45 0.37
N SER A 100 -15.26 -5.53 -0.58
CA SER A 100 -13.98 -4.82 -0.57
C SER A 100 -13.89 -3.94 -1.81
N ILE A 101 -13.35 -2.74 -1.65
CA ILE A 101 -13.10 -1.81 -2.76
C ILE A 101 -11.74 -1.13 -2.56
N VAL A 102 -11.08 -0.85 -3.67
CA VAL A 102 -9.88 0.01 -3.68
C VAL A 102 -10.33 1.44 -3.96
N GLU A 103 -9.98 2.36 -3.08
CA GLU A 103 -10.23 3.80 -3.16
C GLU A 103 -8.92 4.58 -3.41
#